data_AF-A0AAV8V7Q2-F1
#
_entry.id   AF-A0AAV8V7Q2-F1
#
_cell.length_a   1.000
_cell.length_b   1.000
_cell.length_c   1.000
_cell.angle_alpha   90.00
_cell.angle_beta   90.00
_cell.angle_gamma   90.00
#
_symmetry.space_group_name_H-M   'P 1'
#
loop_
_entity.id
_entity.type
_entity.pdbx_description
1 polymer ?
#
loop_
_entity_poly.entity_id
_entity_poly.type
_entity_poly.pdbx_seq_one_letter_code
_entity_poly.pdbx_strand_id
1 'polypeptide(L)'
;MVNNKKVYTYANKNTVVGALGTESNRPSSAAQCVAYIAVAELPQRQWPDLIATLVSNVCQANSTEIQKEATLEAIGYICQEIDSDVLISQSNDILTAIVHGMRATEPSNHVRLAATQALLNSLEFTKANFDQPTERNYIMEVVCEATQSPDTQIKVAALQCLVKIMSLYYQHMEPYMAPALFPITVEAMKSENDAVALQGIEFWSNVSDEEVDLAIEDTEAAEAGRPPARFLLNIKHSCHTESTNDYKHPTQLQYHNLFLRYIYLTISQSKVFDIS
;
A
#
# COMPACT_ATOMS: atom_id res chain seq x y z
N MET A 1 -0.65 -45.69 -2.85
CA MET A 1 0.38 -44.64 -2.67
C MET A 1 -0.16 -43.23 -2.88
N VAL A 2 -0.98 -42.97 -3.91
CA VAL A 2 -1.59 -41.64 -4.15
C VAL A 2 -2.49 -41.14 -2.99
N ASN A 3 -3.28 -42.02 -2.37
CA ASN A 3 -4.13 -41.66 -1.22
C ASN A 3 -3.32 -41.26 0.02
N ASN A 4 -2.23 -41.96 0.35
CA ASN A 4 -1.38 -41.57 1.49
C ASN A 4 -0.73 -40.21 1.24
N LYS A 5 -0.23 -39.95 0.02
CA LYS A 5 0.39 -38.65 -0.32
C LYS A 5 -0.59 -37.49 -0.13
N LYS A 6 -1.83 -37.64 -0.61
CA LYS A 6 -2.89 -36.65 -0.37
C LYS A 6 -3.19 -36.47 1.12
N VAL A 7 -3.34 -37.56 1.88
CA VAL A 7 -3.63 -37.50 3.33
C VAL A 7 -2.51 -36.79 4.11
N TYR A 8 -1.23 -37.04 3.80
CA TYR A 8 -0.11 -36.32 4.42
C TYR A 8 -0.09 -34.83 4.05
N THR A 9 -0.37 -34.49 2.79
CA THR A 9 -0.47 -33.07 2.37
C THR A 9 -1.63 -32.35 3.06
N TYR A 10 -2.81 -32.97 3.20
CA TYR A 10 -3.94 -32.38 3.94
C TYR A 10 -3.69 -32.26 5.44
N ALA A 11 -3.07 -33.28 6.07
CA ALA A 11 -2.71 -33.24 7.49
C ALA A 11 -1.71 -32.11 7.78
N ASN A 12 -0.74 -31.90 6.88
CA ASN A 12 0.23 -30.81 7.02
C ASN A 12 -0.43 -29.43 6.88
N LYS A 13 -1.35 -29.23 5.93
CA LYS A 13 -2.06 -27.95 5.71
C LYS A 13 -2.84 -27.48 6.94
N ASN A 14 -3.67 -28.35 7.51
CA ASN A 14 -4.45 -28.01 8.71
C ASN A 14 -3.55 -27.79 9.93
N THR A 15 -2.44 -28.52 10.03
CA THR A 15 -1.48 -28.36 11.13
C THR A 15 -0.78 -27.01 11.05
N VAL A 16 -0.31 -26.62 9.87
CA VAL A 16 0.42 -25.36 9.68
C VAL A 16 -0.50 -24.16 9.87
N VAL A 17 -1.73 -24.18 9.32
CA VAL A 17 -2.72 -23.12 9.58
C VAL A 17 -3.15 -23.09 11.04
N GLY A 18 -3.31 -24.25 11.68
CA GLY A 18 -3.62 -24.36 13.11
C GLY A 18 -2.51 -23.85 14.03
N ALA A 19 -1.28 -23.71 13.52
CA ALA A 19 -0.17 -23.14 14.27
C ALA A 19 -0.17 -21.61 14.29
N LEU A 20 -0.89 -20.94 13.37
CA LEU A 20 -1.05 -19.49 13.37
C LEU A 20 -1.68 -19.03 14.69
N GLY A 21 -0.96 -18.23 15.47
CA GLY A 21 -1.40 -17.77 16.79
C GLY A 21 -0.95 -18.62 17.98
N THR A 22 -0.23 -19.72 17.75
CA THR A 22 0.33 -20.58 18.81
C THR A 22 1.81 -20.28 19.12
N GLU A 23 2.48 -19.56 18.22
CA GLU A 23 3.89 -19.20 18.36
C GLU A 23 4.08 -17.95 19.21
N SER A 24 5.15 -17.92 20.01
CA SER A 24 5.58 -16.71 20.73
C SER A 24 6.64 -15.91 19.94
N ASN A 25 7.20 -16.50 18.89
CA ASN A 25 8.26 -15.89 18.10
C ASN A 25 7.67 -14.95 17.05
N ARG A 26 8.37 -13.84 16.80
CA ARG A 26 8.03 -12.85 15.77
C ARG A 26 9.26 -12.58 14.90
N PRO A 27 9.17 -12.64 13.56
CA PRO A 27 7.98 -12.99 12.77
C PRO A 27 7.57 -14.47 12.91
N SER A 28 6.33 -14.80 12.56
CA SER A 28 5.77 -16.16 12.65
C SER A 28 6.42 -17.11 11.63
N SER A 29 6.89 -18.27 12.10
CA SER A 29 7.42 -19.29 11.18
C SER A 29 6.27 -20.06 10.49
N ALA A 30 5.13 -20.20 11.17
CA ALA A 30 3.93 -20.78 10.57
C ALA A 30 3.42 -19.93 9.40
N ALA A 31 3.43 -18.60 9.50
CA ALA A 31 3.02 -17.69 8.43
C ALA A 31 3.79 -17.93 7.13
N GLN A 32 5.12 -18.06 7.21
CA GLN A 32 5.96 -18.38 6.05
C GLN A 32 5.65 -19.77 5.49
N CYS A 33 5.47 -20.78 6.35
CA CYS A 33 5.12 -22.12 5.90
C CYS A 33 3.76 -22.15 5.17
N VAL A 34 2.75 -21.42 5.67
CA VAL A 34 1.47 -21.25 4.98
C VAL A 34 1.71 -20.64 3.60
N ALA A 35 2.47 -19.54 3.52
CA ALA A 35 2.74 -18.85 2.26
C ALA A 35 3.44 -19.74 1.23
N TYR A 36 4.50 -20.46 1.62
CA TYR A 36 5.22 -21.36 0.71
C TYR A 36 4.33 -22.46 0.13
N ILE A 37 3.46 -23.06 0.97
CA ILE A 37 2.52 -24.07 0.49
C ILE A 37 1.46 -23.41 -0.41
N ALA A 38 0.96 -22.23 -0.04
CA ALA A 38 -0.05 -21.49 -0.80
C ALA A 38 0.43 -21.11 -2.20
N VAL A 39 1.67 -20.62 -2.34
CA VAL A 39 2.28 -20.27 -3.64
C VAL A 39 2.33 -21.48 -4.57
N ALA A 40 2.58 -22.68 -4.04
CA ALA A 40 2.58 -23.91 -4.84
C ALA A 40 1.17 -24.43 -5.17
N GLU A 41 0.22 -24.29 -4.24
CA GLU A 41 -1.08 -24.97 -4.32
C GLU A 41 -2.24 -24.12 -4.84
N LEU A 42 -2.25 -22.81 -4.59
CA LEU A 42 -3.30 -21.90 -5.06
C LEU A 42 -3.38 -21.83 -6.60
N PRO A 43 -2.26 -21.74 -7.36
CA PRO A 43 -2.33 -21.75 -8.83
C PRO A 43 -2.95 -23.05 -9.38
N GLN A 44 -2.80 -24.16 -8.64
CA GLN A 44 -3.36 -25.47 -8.98
C GLN A 44 -4.73 -25.73 -8.35
N ARG A 45 -5.30 -24.77 -7.62
CA ARG A 45 -6.58 -24.88 -6.88
C ARG A 45 -6.61 -26.04 -5.88
N GLN A 46 -5.48 -26.37 -5.26
CA GLN A 46 -5.34 -27.49 -4.31
C GLN A 46 -5.59 -27.10 -2.85
N TRP A 47 -5.78 -25.81 -2.57
CA TRP A 47 -6.11 -25.29 -1.25
C TRP A 47 -7.22 -24.21 -1.29
N PRO A 48 -8.43 -24.56 -1.77
CA PRO A 48 -9.50 -23.59 -2.04
C PRO A 48 -9.98 -22.85 -0.79
N ASP A 49 -9.94 -23.49 0.38
CA ASP A 49 -10.49 -22.94 1.62
C ASP A 49 -9.49 -22.06 2.39
N LEU A 50 -8.26 -21.89 1.88
CA LEU A 50 -7.20 -21.16 2.58
C LEU A 50 -7.59 -19.72 2.84
N ILE A 51 -7.92 -18.95 1.79
CA ILE A 51 -8.21 -17.52 1.93
C ILE A 51 -9.39 -17.30 2.88
N ALA A 52 -10.48 -18.06 2.72
CA ALA A 52 -11.63 -17.99 3.63
C ALA A 52 -11.23 -18.23 5.10
N THR A 53 -10.32 -19.18 5.35
CA THR A 53 -9.80 -19.47 6.69
C THR A 53 -8.97 -18.30 7.23
N LEU A 54 -8.07 -17.73 6.42
CA LEU A 54 -7.26 -16.58 6.82
C LEU A 54 -8.13 -15.34 7.11
N VAL A 55 -9.13 -15.05 6.27
CA VAL A 55 -10.08 -13.95 6.53
C VAL A 55 -10.83 -14.17 7.83
N SER A 56 -11.32 -15.40 8.06
CA SER A 56 -12.00 -15.75 9.30
C SER A 56 -11.10 -15.53 10.53
N ASN A 57 -9.83 -15.94 10.47
CA ASN A 57 -8.89 -15.76 11.57
C ASN A 57 -8.65 -14.28 11.91
N VAL A 58 -8.71 -13.36 10.94
CA VAL A 58 -8.52 -11.92 11.18
C VAL A 58 -9.80 -11.26 11.69
N CYS A 59 -10.94 -11.57 11.07
CA CYS A 59 -12.20 -10.87 11.31
C CYS A 59 -13.01 -11.39 12.51
N GLN A 60 -12.69 -12.58 13.02
CA GLN A 60 -13.36 -13.12 14.20
C GLN A 60 -13.04 -12.31 15.47
N ALA A 61 -14.09 -11.97 16.22
CA ALA A 61 -13.98 -11.14 17.42
C ALA A 61 -13.19 -11.83 18.56
N ASN A 62 -13.18 -13.16 18.58
CA ASN A 62 -12.48 -13.98 19.57
C ASN A 62 -11.04 -14.35 19.16
N SER A 63 -10.58 -13.96 17.97
CA SER A 63 -9.20 -14.20 17.55
C SER A 63 -8.24 -13.40 18.40
N THR A 64 -7.16 -14.05 18.84
CA THR A 64 -6.12 -13.41 19.64
C THR A 64 -5.28 -12.47 18.79
N GLU A 65 -4.60 -11.51 19.42
CA GLU A 65 -3.64 -10.62 18.76
C GLU A 65 -2.62 -11.41 17.92
N ILE A 66 -1.98 -12.42 18.52
CA ILE A 66 -0.93 -13.23 17.88
C ILE A 66 -1.51 -13.97 16.66
N GLN A 67 -2.75 -14.48 16.76
CA GLN A 67 -3.39 -15.16 15.64
C GLN A 67 -3.67 -14.21 14.49
N LYS A 68 -4.19 -13.00 14.78
CA LYS A 68 -4.42 -11.97 13.76
C LYS A 68 -3.11 -11.55 13.10
N GLU A 69 -2.09 -11.22 13.88
CA GLU A 69 -0.76 -10.82 13.42
C GLU A 69 -0.15 -11.88 12.50
N ALA A 70 -0.01 -13.13 12.97
CA ALA A 70 0.57 -14.21 12.18
C ALA A 70 -0.25 -14.52 10.91
N THR A 71 -1.58 -14.38 10.96
CA THR A 71 -2.43 -14.55 9.79
C THR A 71 -2.23 -13.45 8.76
N LEU A 72 -2.10 -12.19 9.20
CA LEU A 72 -1.83 -11.06 8.32
C LEU A 72 -0.42 -11.11 7.73
N GLU A 73 0.58 -11.59 8.49
CA GLU A 73 1.91 -11.91 7.95
C GLU A 73 1.81 -12.96 6.84
N ALA A 74 1.03 -14.03 7.06
CA ALA A 74 0.83 -15.08 6.05
C ALA A 74 0.16 -14.51 4.78
N ILE A 75 -0.88 -13.68 4.93
CA ILE A 75 -1.51 -12.98 3.81
C ILE A 75 -0.46 -12.12 3.09
N GLY A 76 0.31 -11.32 3.81
CA GLY A 76 1.34 -10.45 3.23
C GLY A 76 2.41 -11.22 2.44
N TYR A 77 2.89 -12.35 2.96
CA TYR A 77 3.84 -13.21 2.26
C TYR A 77 3.24 -13.87 1.02
N ILE A 78 1.98 -14.32 1.09
CA ILE A 78 1.28 -14.85 -0.10
C ILE A 78 1.19 -13.78 -1.17
N CYS A 79 0.75 -12.58 -0.82
CA CYS A 79 0.58 -11.46 -1.76
C CYS A 79 1.90 -11.03 -2.42
N GLN A 80 3.03 -11.23 -1.74
CA GLN A 80 4.36 -10.88 -2.23
C GLN A 80 4.91 -11.89 -3.24
N GLU A 81 4.68 -13.18 -3.01
CA GLU A 81 5.37 -14.27 -3.72
C GLU A 81 4.54 -14.87 -4.86
N ILE A 82 3.20 -14.78 -4.78
CA ILE A 82 2.33 -15.42 -5.77
C ILE A 82 2.10 -14.50 -6.98
N ASP A 83 1.93 -15.10 -8.15
CA ASP A 83 1.44 -14.41 -9.34
C ASP A 83 0.08 -13.75 -9.03
N SER A 84 0.01 -12.44 -9.28
CA SER A 84 -1.15 -11.59 -9.01
C SER A 84 -2.44 -12.16 -9.63
N ASP A 85 -2.35 -12.75 -10.82
CA ASP A 85 -3.49 -13.31 -11.55
C ASP A 85 -4.22 -14.41 -10.78
N VAL A 86 -3.52 -15.11 -9.88
CA VAL A 86 -4.09 -16.19 -9.06
C VAL A 86 -5.02 -15.64 -7.97
N LEU A 87 -4.74 -14.44 -7.45
CA LEU A 87 -5.46 -13.85 -6.33
C LEU A 87 -6.58 -12.89 -6.74
N ILE A 88 -6.66 -12.46 -8.01
CA ILE A 88 -7.66 -11.47 -8.47
C ILE A 88 -9.09 -11.87 -8.05
N SER A 89 -9.45 -13.15 -8.22
CA SER A 89 -10.80 -13.62 -7.87
C SER A 89 -11.13 -13.59 -6.37
N GLN A 90 -10.11 -13.45 -5.52
CA GLN A 90 -10.21 -13.43 -4.06
C GLN A 90 -9.77 -12.09 -3.46
N SER A 91 -9.55 -11.05 -4.29
CA SER A 91 -9.04 -9.75 -3.84
C SER A 91 -9.95 -9.09 -2.80
N ASN A 92 -11.27 -9.19 -2.96
CA ASN A 92 -12.26 -8.64 -2.02
C ASN A 92 -12.13 -9.24 -0.62
N ASP A 93 -11.98 -10.56 -0.54
CA ASP A 93 -11.86 -11.28 0.73
C ASP A 93 -10.54 -10.92 1.42
N ILE A 94 -9.46 -10.90 0.66
CA ILE A 94 -8.11 -10.52 1.14
C ILE A 94 -8.12 -9.08 1.66
N LEU A 95 -8.64 -8.13 0.88
CA LEU A 95 -8.74 -6.73 1.29
C LEU A 95 -9.65 -6.55 2.50
N THR A 96 -10.73 -7.32 2.62
CA THR A 96 -11.60 -7.28 3.80
C THR A 96 -10.80 -7.59 5.07
N ALA A 97 -9.98 -8.64 5.06
CA ALA A 97 -9.14 -9.00 6.20
C ALA A 97 -8.07 -7.93 6.48
N ILE A 98 -7.36 -7.48 5.44
CA ILE A 98 -6.31 -6.47 5.55
C ILE A 98 -6.87 -5.16 6.13
N VAL A 99 -7.90 -4.60 5.51
CA VAL A 99 -8.50 -3.33 5.94
C VAL A 99 -9.09 -3.48 7.34
N HIS A 100 -9.68 -4.63 7.69
CA HIS A 100 -10.16 -4.91 9.05
C HIS A 100 -9.05 -4.80 10.10
N GLY A 101 -7.85 -5.30 9.81
CA GLY A 101 -6.69 -5.25 10.68
C GLY A 101 -6.01 -3.87 10.76
N MET A 102 -6.16 -3.02 9.75
CA MET A 102 -5.55 -1.69 9.71
C MET A 102 -6.31 -0.61 10.51
N ARG A 103 -7.61 -0.81 10.75
CA ARG A 103 -8.50 0.19 11.37
C ARG A 103 -7.92 0.78 12.65
N ALA A 104 -8.17 2.06 12.89
CA ALA A 104 -7.75 2.74 14.12
C ALA A 104 -8.33 2.11 15.40
N THR A 105 -9.43 1.36 15.30
CA THR A 105 -10.05 0.64 16.42
C THR A 105 -9.36 -0.67 16.79
N GLU A 106 -8.44 -1.20 15.97
CA GLU A 106 -7.66 -2.39 16.33
C GLU A 106 -6.61 -2.02 17.40
N PRO A 107 -6.68 -2.60 18.60
CA PRO A 107 -5.83 -2.19 19.72
C PRO A 107 -4.35 -2.54 19.56
N SER A 108 -4.01 -3.57 18.79
CA SER A 108 -2.62 -3.98 18.62
C SER A 108 -1.96 -3.26 17.45
N ASN A 109 -0.88 -2.53 17.75
CA ASN A 109 -0.02 -1.95 16.72
C ASN A 109 0.67 -3.01 15.86
N HIS A 110 0.92 -4.20 16.41
CA HIS A 110 1.52 -5.30 15.66
C HIS A 110 0.57 -5.83 14.58
N VAL A 111 -0.70 -6.01 14.93
CA VAL A 111 -1.75 -6.38 13.97
C VAL A 111 -1.89 -5.30 12.90
N ARG A 112 -1.96 -4.02 13.31
CA ARG A 112 -2.07 -2.89 12.37
C ARG A 112 -0.87 -2.79 11.43
N LEU A 113 0.35 -3.00 11.93
CA LEU A 113 1.57 -2.99 11.14
C LEU A 113 1.59 -4.14 10.11
N ALA A 114 1.33 -5.37 10.56
CA ALA A 114 1.25 -6.54 9.69
C ALA A 114 0.18 -6.37 8.60
N ALA A 115 -0.98 -5.81 8.95
CA ALA A 115 -2.04 -5.51 8.00
C ALA A 115 -1.60 -4.44 6.97
N THR A 116 -0.96 -3.37 7.43
CA THR A 116 -0.49 -2.29 6.54
C THR A 116 0.57 -2.79 5.56
N GLN A 117 1.48 -3.65 6.01
CA GLN A 117 2.48 -4.30 5.15
C GLN A 117 1.83 -5.29 4.18
N ALA A 118 0.83 -6.05 4.61
CA ALA A 118 0.06 -6.91 3.73
C ALA A 118 -0.68 -6.12 2.65
N LEU A 119 -1.22 -4.92 2.98
CA LEU A 119 -1.82 -4.03 1.99
C LEU A 119 -0.82 -3.67 0.91
N LEU A 120 0.38 -3.19 1.29
CA LEU A 120 1.44 -2.79 0.35
C LEU A 120 1.75 -3.90 -0.68
N ASN A 121 1.80 -5.14 -0.22
CA ASN A 121 2.05 -6.31 -1.07
C ASN A 121 0.84 -6.67 -1.94
N SER A 122 -0.38 -6.39 -1.48
CA SER A 122 -1.60 -6.72 -2.23
C SER A 122 -1.94 -5.75 -3.37
N LEU A 123 -1.37 -4.53 -3.38
CA LEU A 123 -1.79 -3.45 -4.28
C LEU A 123 -1.68 -3.77 -5.77
N GLU A 124 -0.90 -4.78 -6.18
CA GLU A 124 -0.68 -5.11 -7.60
C GLU A 124 -1.85 -5.86 -8.25
N PHE A 125 -2.71 -6.50 -7.46
CA PHE A 125 -3.87 -7.25 -7.95
C PHE A 125 -5.21 -6.68 -7.50
N THR A 126 -5.24 -5.45 -6.99
CA THR A 126 -6.45 -4.80 -6.46
C THR A 126 -7.05 -3.76 -7.41
N LYS A 127 -6.68 -3.82 -8.70
CA LYS A 127 -7.17 -2.87 -9.72
C LYS A 127 -8.70 -2.80 -9.76
N ALA A 128 -9.37 -3.95 -9.77
CA ALA A 128 -10.83 -4.01 -9.79
C ALA A 128 -11.47 -3.31 -8.57
N ASN A 129 -10.82 -3.39 -7.40
CA ASN A 129 -11.26 -2.71 -6.18
C ASN A 129 -11.06 -1.20 -6.27
N PHE A 130 -9.91 -0.76 -6.80
CA PHE A 130 -9.62 0.67 -7.00
C PHE A 130 -10.50 1.28 -8.10
N ASP A 131 -10.96 0.51 -9.08
CA ASP A 131 -11.92 0.95 -10.09
C ASP A 131 -13.32 1.20 -9.47
N GLN A 132 -13.66 0.55 -8.36
CA GLN A 132 -14.92 0.76 -7.63
C GLN A 132 -14.80 1.92 -6.62
N PRO A 133 -15.49 3.07 -6.82
CA PRO A 133 -15.32 4.24 -5.96
C PRO A 133 -15.60 3.99 -4.47
N THR A 134 -16.60 3.17 -4.15
CA THR A 134 -16.94 2.85 -2.75
C THR A 134 -15.82 2.10 -2.04
N GLU A 135 -15.24 1.09 -2.70
CA GLU A 135 -14.14 0.30 -2.14
C GLU A 135 -12.86 1.13 -2.07
N ARG A 136 -12.52 1.84 -3.15
CA ARG A 136 -11.39 2.77 -3.19
C ARG A 136 -11.47 3.81 -2.07
N ASN A 137 -12.62 4.45 -1.88
CA ASN A 137 -12.81 5.45 -0.82
C ASN A 137 -12.49 4.86 0.55
N TYR A 138 -12.98 3.64 0.82
CA TYR A 138 -12.76 2.99 2.10
C TYR A 138 -11.28 2.59 2.32
N ILE A 139 -10.61 2.08 1.28
CA ILE A 139 -9.17 1.79 1.35
C ILE A 139 -8.39 3.08 1.62
N MET A 140 -8.66 4.16 0.88
CA MET A 140 -7.97 5.44 1.06
C MET A 140 -8.21 6.04 2.44
N GLU A 141 -9.43 5.98 2.96
CA GLU A 141 -9.76 6.41 4.32
C GLU A 141 -8.88 5.68 5.35
N VAL A 142 -8.87 4.34 5.31
CA VAL A 142 -8.11 3.54 6.28
C VAL A 142 -6.59 3.73 6.16
N VAL A 143 -6.06 3.87 4.94
CA VAL A 143 -4.63 4.17 4.74
C VAL A 143 -4.29 5.57 5.26
N CYS A 144 -5.08 6.59 4.93
CA CYS A 144 -4.87 7.95 5.41
C CYS A 144 -4.94 8.02 6.94
N GLU A 145 -5.90 7.35 7.58
CA GLU A 145 -5.94 7.23 9.05
C GLU A 145 -4.68 6.56 9.61
N ALA A 146 -4.18 5.50 8.97
CA ALA A 146 -2.97 4.80 9.41
C ALA A 146 -1.72 5.71 9.35
N THR A 147 -1.65 6.67 8.43
CA THR A 147 -0.56 7.68 8.42
C THR A 147 -0.57 8.59 9.66
N GLN A 148 -1.71 8.69 10.35
CA GLN A 148 -1.84 9.48 11.58
C GLN A 148 -1.52 8.67 12.85
N SER A 149 -1.10 7.41 12.70
CA SER A 149 -0.72 6.56 13.82
C SER A 149 0.39 7.20 14.66
N PRO A 150 0.33 7.13 16.01
CA PRO A 150 1.45 7.51 16.87
C PRO A 150 2.63 6.53 16.73
N ASP A 151 2.38 5.32 16.26
CA ASP A 151 3.41 4.33 15.96
C ASP A 151 4.11 4.65 14.63
N THR A 152 5.40 4.93 14.70
CA THR A 152 6.21 5.31 13.54
C THR A 152 6.28 4.22 12.47
N GLN A 153 6.31 2.93 12.85
CA GLN A 153 6.40 1.85 11.87
C GLN A 153 5.13 1.75 11.03
N ILE A 154 3.96 1.86 11.68
CA ILE A 154 2.66 1.91 10.99
C ILE A 154 2.60 3.13 10.08
N LYS A 155 3.03 4.30 10.58
CA LYS A 155 3.03 5.55 9.81
C LYS A 155 3.88 5.43 8.54
N VAL A 156 5.10 4.91 8.65
CA VAL A 156 5.99 4.69 7.50
C VAL A 156 5.38 3.69 6.51
N ALA A 157 4.86 2.56 6.99
CA ALA A 157 4.23 1.57 6.11
C ALA A 157 2.99 2.12 5.40
N ALA A 158 2.18 2.95 6.06
CA ALA A 158 1.02 3.59 5.46
C ALA A 158 1.43 4.63 4.40
N LEU A 159 2.49 5.41 4.65
CA LEU A 159 3.04 6.34 3.65
C LEU A 159 3.60 5.58 2.43
N GLN A 160 4.27 4.44 2.63
CA GLN A 160 4.69 3.56 1.53
C GLN A 160 3.49 3.06 0.70
N CYS A 161 2.37 2.73 1.35
CA CYS A 161 1.14 2.41 0.64
C CYS A 161 0.67 3.59 -0.22
N LEU A 162 0.69 4.82 0.30
CA LEU A 162 0.32 6.00 -0.48
C LEU A 162 1.23 6.23 -1.69
N VAL A 163 2.56 6.02 -1.54
CA VAL A 163 3.51 6.08 -2.65
C VAL A 163 3.13 5.06 -3.73
N LYS A 164 2.96 3.78 -3.35
CA LYS A 164 2.63 2.71 -4.31
C LYS A 164 1.25 2.90 -4.95
N ILE A 165 0.25 3.38 -4.18
CA ILE A 165 -1.07 3.73 -4.70
C ILE A 165 -0.95 4.84 -5.74
N MET A 166 -0.14 5.86 -5.49
CA MET A 166 0.07 6.95 -6.45
C MET A 166 0.66 6.44 -7.78
N SER A 167 1.63 5.52 -7.74
CA SER A 167 2.21 4.93 -8.96
C SER A 167 1.20 4.08 -9.72
N LEU A 168 0.43 3.23 -9.03
CA LEU A 168 -0.46 2.26 -9.67
C LEU A 168 -1.80 2.88 -10.12
N TYR A 169 -2.27 3.88 -9.39
CA TYR A 169 -3.65 4.37 -9.46
C TYR A 169 -3.75 5.88 -9.64
N TYR A 170 -2.72 6.53 -10.20
CA TYR A 170 -2.63 7.98 -10.41
C TYR A 170 -3.95 8.61 -10.91
N GLN A 171 -4.59 8.02 -11.93
CA GLN A 171 -5.84 8.52 -12.55
C GLN A 171 -7.03 8.60 -11.57
N HIS A 172 -6.97 7.90 -10.44
CA HIS A 172 -8.02 7.90 -9.42
C HIS A 172 -7.73 8.84 -8.25
N MET A 173 -6.54 9.47 -8.20
CA MET A 173 -6.07 10.14 -7.00
C MET A 173 -6.57 11.58 -6.83
N GLU A 174 -7.00 12.22 -7.92
CA GLU A 174 -7.48 13.62 -7.91
C GLU A 174 -8.44 13.94 -6.74
N PRO A 175 -9.48 13.13 -6.44
CA PRO A 175 -10.42 13.43 -5.37
C PRO A 175 -9.82 13.42 -3.96
N TYR A 176 -8.67 12.75 -3.77
CA TYR A 176 -8.01 12.60 -2.47
C TYR A 176 -6.82 13.56 -2.29
N MET A 177 -6.31 14.12 -3.41
CA MET A 177 -5.09 14.94 -3.40
C MET A 177 -5.19 16.14 -2.47
N ALA A 178 -6.05 17.11 -2.79
CA ALA A 178 -6.22 18.32 -1.98
C ALA A 178 -6.72 18.03 -0.55
N PRO A 179 -7.78 17.22 -0.33
CA PRO A 179 -8.35 17.08 1.01
C PRO A 179 -7.50 16.25 1.99
N ALA A 180 -6.65 15.33 1.49
CA ALA A 180 -5.92 14.40 2.37
C ALA A 180 -4.44 14.22 1.99
N LEU A 181 -4.13 13.83 0.75
CA LEU A 181 -2.76 13.40 0.40
C LEU A 181 -1.76 14.56 0.46
N PHE A 182 -2.15 15.75 0.02
CA PHE A 182 -1.32 16.95 0.09
C PHE A 182 -0.92 17.30 1.53
N PRO A 183 -1.84 17.55 2.48
CA PRO A 183 -1.46 17.87 3.85
C PRO A 183 -0.68 16.74 4.54
N ILE A 184 -1.04 15.46 4.31
CA ILE A 184 -0.34 14.31 4.90
C ILE A 184 1.13 14.24 4.44
N THR A 185 1.37 14.34 3.14
CA THR A 185 2.73 14.15 2.57
C THR A 185 3.62 15.36 2.81
N VAL A 186 3.05 16.57 2.82
CA VAL A 186 3.78 17.78 3.21
C VAL A 186 4.19 17.76 4.68
N GLU A 187 3.32 17.27 5.56
CA GLU A 187 3.66 17.09 6.98
C GLU A 187 4.73 16.01 7.14
N ALA A 188 4.63 14.89 6.40
CA ALA A 188 5.65 13.85 6.43
C ALA A 188 7.04 14.40 6.06
N MET A 189 7.16 15.20 5.00
CA MET A 189 8.43 15.83 4.58
C MET A 189 9.05 16.75 5.64
N LYS A 190 8.26 17.29 6.56
CA LYS A 190 8.73 18.16 7.66
C LYS A 190 9.08 17.39 8.92
N SER A 191 8.86 16.07 8.93
CA SER A 191 9.14 15.24 10.09
C SER A 191 10.63 15.25 10.43
N GLU A 192 10.95 15.30 11.72
CA GLU A 192 12.32 15.08 12.21
C GLU A 192 12.74 13.61 12.13
N ASN A 193 11.80 12.70 11.83
CA ASN A 193 12.10 11.29 11.61
C ASN A 193 12.42 11.05 10.13
N ASP A 194 13.67 10.73 9.82
CA ASP A 194 14.14 10.50 8.46
C ASP A 194 13.31 9.47 7.70
N ALA A 195 12.90 8.37 8.34
CA ALA A 195 12.10 7.33 7.68
C ALA A 195 10.71 7.83 7.27
N VAL A 196 10.14 8.81 7.99
CA VAL A 196 8.87 9.47 7.63
C VAL A 196 9.10 10.53 6.55
N ALA A 197 10.13 11.37 6.73
CA ALA A 197 10.48 12.43 5.80
C ALA A 197 10.79 11.89 4.40
N LEU A 198 11.55 10.79 4.32
CA LEU A 198 11.88 10.12 3.07
C LEU A 198 10.63 9.66 2.33
N GLN A 199 9.59 9.16 3.01
CA GLN A 199 8.36 8.76 2.30
C GLN A 199 7.56 9.94 1.76
N GLY A 200 7.59 11.08 2.46
CA GLY A 200 7.01 12.31 1.92
C GLY A 200 7.73 12.78 0.65
N ILE A 201 9.06 12.73 0.65
CA ILE A 201 9.90 13.09 -0.51
C ILE A 201 9.66 12.10 -1.67
N GLU A 202 9.61 10.80 -1.36
CA GLU A 202 9.37 9.73 -2.33
C GLU A 202 8.03 9.92 -3.02
N PHE A 203 6.97 10.24 -2.27
CA PHE A 203 5.65 10.51 -2.85
C PHE A 203 5.69 11.60 -3.92
N TRP A 204 6.33 12.74 -3.63
CA TRP A 204 6.43 13.84 -4.59
C TRP A 204 7.41 13.58 -5.73
N SER A 205 8.42 12.74 -5.51
CA SER A 205 9.32 12.26 -6.56
C SER A 205 8.55 11.36 -7.54
N ASN A 206 7.75 10.44 -7.02
CA ASN A 206 6.91 9.55 -7.81
C ASN A 206 5.82 10.30 -8.59
N VAL A 207 5.09 11.25 -7.97
CA VAL A 207 4.18 12.16 -8.71
C VAL A 207 4.96 12.88 -9.81
N SER A 208 6.22 13.23 -9.55
CA SER A 208 7.02 13.95 -10.51
C SER A 208 7.41 13.17 -11.73
N ASP A 209 7.82 11.93 -11.55
CA ASP A 209 8.20 11.04 -12.65
C ASP A 209 6.94 10.65 -13.46
N GLU A 210 5.82 10.31 -12.80
CA GLU A 210 4.53 9.99 -13.49
C GLU A 210 4.04 11.15 -14.38
N GLU A 211 4.11 12.39 -13.90
CA GLU A 211 3.69 13.55 -14.71
C GLU A 211 4.62 13.85 -15.89
N VAL A 212 5.91 13.56 -15.76
CA VAL A 212 6.85 13.73 -16.86
C VAL A 212 6.55 12.70 -17.95
N ASP A 213 6.37 11.43 -17.57
CA ASP A 213 6.08 10.36 -18.52
C ASP A 213 4.76 10.61 -19.26
N LEU A 214 3.71 10.99 -18.54
CA LEU A 214 2.42 11.34 -19.14
C LEU A 214 2.50 12.55 -20.09
N ALA A 215 3.29 13.58 -19.77
CA ALA A 215 3.46 14.73 -20.66
C ALA A 215 4.19 14.37 -21.96
N ILE A 216 5.14 13.43 -21.90
CA ILE A 216 5.83 12.88 -23.06
C ILE A 216 4.84 12.09 -23.91
N GLU A 217 4.07 11.17 -23.30
CA GLU A 217 3.03 10.39 -23.99
C GLU A 217 1.99 11.27 -24.70
N ASP A 218 1.54 12.35 -24.04
CA ASP A 218 0.60 13.32 -24.60
C ASP A 218 1.18 14.02 -25.83
N THR A 219 2.46 14.38 -25.78
CA THR A 219 3.16 15.03 -26.90
C THR A 219 3.29 14.07 -28.09
N GLU A 220 3.73 12.84 -27.85
CA GLU A 220 3.84 11.81 -28.90
C GLU A 220 2.47 11.45 -29.49
N ALA A 221 1.44 11.38 -28.67
CA ALA A 221 0.07 11.15 -29.12
C ALA A 221 -0.42 12.27 -30.03
N ALA A 222 -0.18 13.54 -29.64
CA ALA A 222 -0.51 14.70 -30.45
C ALA A 222 0.23 14.71 -31.79
N GLU A 223 1.54 14.40 -31.80
CA GLU A 223 2.35 14.31 -33.02
C GLU A 223 1.88 13.19 -33.96
N ALA A 224 1.43 12.06 -33.40
CA ALA A 224 0.84 10.95 -34.15
C ALA A 224 -0.64 11.16 -34.54
N GLY A 225 -1.26 12.28 -34.14
CA GLY A 225 -2.67 12.57 -34.41
C GLY A 225 -3.64 11.63 -33.68
N ARG A 226 -3.23 11.01 -32.57
CA ARG A 226 -4.06 10.12 -31.73
C ARG A 226 -4.39 10.81 -30.40
N PRO A 227 -5.52 10.48 -29.76
CA PRO A 227 -5.80 10.97 -28.41
C PRO A 227 -4.86 10.31 -27.39
N PRO A 228 -4.59 10.98 -26.25
CA PRO A 228 -3.79 10.41 -25.17
C PRO A 228 -4.50 9.25 -24.48
N ALA A 229 -3.73 8.27 -24.00
CA ALA A 229 -4.26 7.04 -23.40
C ALA A 229 -4.62 7.21 -21.91
N ARG A 230 -3.95 8.14 -21.22
CA ARG A 230 -4.12 8.50 -19.80
C ARG A 230 -4.11 10.02 -19.70
N PHE A 231 -4.79 10.59 -18.72
CA PHE A 231 -4.87 12.05 -18.56
C PHE A 231 -3.85 12.54 -17.54
N LEU A 232 -3.11 13.59 -17.88
CA LEU A 232 -2.22 14.28 -16.95
C LEU A 232 -3.05 15.15 -15.98
N LEU A 233 -3.01 14.82 -14.68
CA LEU A 233 -3.81 15.51 -13.66
C LEU A 233 -3.24 16.87 -13.22
N ASN A 234 -2.01 17.20 -13.63
CA ASN A 234 -1.35 18.47 -13.27
C ASN A 234 -1.31 18.70 -11.75
N ILE A 235 -1.15 17.64 -10.94
CA ILE A 235 -1.17 17.69 -9.47
C ILE A 235 -0.16 18.72 -8.96
N LYS A 236 1.05 18.78 -9.53
CA LYS A 236 2.03 19.82 -9.16
C LYS A 236 1.52 21.24 -9.37
N HIS A 237 0.88 21.50 -10.52
CA HIS A 237 0.38 22.82 -10.85
C HIS A 237 -0.83 23.20 -9.99
N SER A 238 -1.75 22.27 -9.74
CA SER A 238 -2.91 22.48 -8.88
C SER A 238 -2.49 22.81 -7.45
N CYS A 239 -1.55 22.05 -6.88
CA CYS A 239 -1.01 22.32 -5.55
C CYS A 239 -0.24 23.65 -5.47
N HIS A 240 0.40 24.09 -6.57
CA HIS A 240 1.01 25.42 -6.65
C HIS A 240 -0.04 26.55 -6.61
N THR A 241 -1.19 26.37 -7.26
CA THR A 241 -2.25 27.38 -7.25
C THR A 241 -2.98 27.47 -5.91
N GLU A 242 -3.25 26.34 -5.25
CA GLU A 242 -3.90 26.31 -3.93
C GLU A 242 -3.02 26.94 -2.85
N SER A 243 -1.72 26.67 -2.85
CA SER A 243 -0.81 27.25 -1.87
C SER A 243 -0.69 28.77 -2.00
N THR A 244 -0.70 29.32 -3.23
CA THR A 244 -0.60 30.78 -3.44
C THR A 244 -1.81 31.56 -2.92
N ASN A 245 -3.00 30.94 -2.82
CA ASN A 245 -4.21 31.61 -2.33
C ASN A 245 -4.29 31.73 -0.80
N ASP A 246 -3.56 30.91 -0.04
CA ASP A 246 -3.54 30.97 1.43
C ASP A 246 -2.48 31.92 2.01
N TYR A 247 -1.52 32.40 1.21
CA TYR A 247 -0.46 33.29 1.68
C TYR A 247 -0.73 34.77 1.36
N LYS A 248 -1.37 35.48 2.31
CA LYS A 248 -1.65 36.93 2.20
C LYS A 248 -0.42 37.85 2.34
N HIS A 249 0.78 37.32 2.64
CA HIS A 249 1.98 38.12 2.89
C HIS A 249 3.17 37.73 1.99
N PRO A 250 3.88 38.72 1.39
CA PRO A 250 4.98 38.48 0.43
C PRO A 250 6.13 37.61 0.96
N THR A 251 6.42 37.68 2.27
CA THR A 251 7.48 36.91 2.92
C THR A 251 7.12 35.42 3.03
N GLN A 252 5.86 35.05 3.22
CA GLN A 252 5.43 33.64 3.30
C GLN A 252 5.40 32.96 1.91
N LEU A 253 5.03 33.71 0.88
CA LEU A 253 5.14 33.27 -0.52
C LEU A 253 6.60 32.98 -0.91
N GLN A 254 7.55 33.71 -0.32
CA GLN A 254 8.98 33.50 -0.50
C GLN A 254 9.45 32.18 0.14
N TYR A 255 9.00 31.86 1.36
CA TYR A 255 9.27 30.57 2.02
C TYR A 255 8.60 29.38 1.31
N HIS A 256 7.41 29.56 0.74
CA HIS A 256 6.73 28.54 -0.05
C HIS A 256 7.42 28.27 -1.41
N ASN A 257 7.86 29.32 -2.11
CA ASN A 257 8.70 29.16 -3.30
C ASN A 257 10.07 28.55 -2.95
N LEU A 258 10.63 28.86 -1.77
CA LEU A 258 11.80 28.18 -1.22
C LEU A 258 11.51 26.71 -0.91
N PHE A 259 10.28 26.34 -0.49
CA PHE A 259 9.87 24.95 -0.25
C PHE A 259 9.68 24.15 -1.54
N LEU A 260 9.05 24.71 -2.58
CA LEU A 260 8.99 24.07 -3.90
C LEU A 260 10.36 24.01 -4.57
N ARG A 261 11.17 25.05 -4.40
CA ARG A 261 12.57 25.04 -4.82
C ARG A 261 13.40 24.08 -3.96
N TYR A 262 13.04 23.83 -2.71
CA TYR A 262 13.66 22.85 -1.84
C TYR A 262 13.23 21.43 -2.23
N ILE A 263 11.96 21.18 -2.54
CA ILE A 263 11.50 19.91 -3.14
C ILE A 263 12.25 19.68 -4.45
N TYR A 264 12.29 20.67 -5.34
CA TYR A 264 13.02 20.60 -6.61
C TYR A 264 14.54 20.43 -6.41
N LEU A 265 15.16 21.14 -5.46
CA LEU A 265 16.60 21.09 -5.18
C LEU A 265 16.98 19.77 -4.48
N THR A 266 16.21 19.31 -3.50
CA THR A 266 16.38 18.03 -2.81
C THR A 266 16.21 16.86 -3.78
N ILE A 267 15.20 16.89 -4.65
CA ILE A 267 15.05 15.92 -5.76
C ILE A 267 16.24 15.98 -6.72
N SER A 268 16.73 17.19 -7.07
CA SER A 268 17.88 17.34 -7.97
C SER A 268 19.22 16.92 -7.34
N GLN A 269 19.37 16.98 -6.01
CA GLN A 269 20.59 16.57 -5.31
C GLN A 269 20.62 15.07 -5.03
N SER A 270 19.48 14.42 -4.83
CA SER A 270 19.40 12.96 -4.67
C SER A 270 19.72 12.20 -5.96
N LYS A 271 19.43 12.77 -7.14
CA LYS A 271 19.83 12.18 -8.45
C LYS A 271 21.34 12.30 -8.76
N VAL A 272 22.15 12.95 -7.92
CA VAL A 272 23.61 13.09 -8.10
C VAL A 272 24.40 12.00 -7.34
N PHE A 273 23.76 11.17 -6.50
CA PHE A 273 24.47 10.17 -5.70
C PHE A 273 24.63 8.77 -6.33
N ASP A 274 24.23 8.57 -7.59
CA ASP A 274 24.36 7.27 -8.29
C ASP A 274 25.09 7.36 -9.65
N ILE A 275 26.13 8.19 -9.75
CA ILE A 275 27.21 8.01 -10.73
C ILE A 275 28.56 8.36 -10.09
N SER A 276 29.12 7.42 -9.31
CA SER A 276 30.57 7.28 -9.11
C SER A 276 30.91 5.90 -8.55
#